data_AF-Q4DPD6-F1
#
_entry.id   AF-Q4DPD6-F1
#
_cell.length_a   1.000
_cell.length_b   1.000
_cell.length_c   1.000
_cell.angle_alpha   90.00
_cell.angle_beta   90.00
_cell.angle_gamma   90.00
#
_symmetry.space_group_name_H-M   'P 1'
#
loop_
_entity.id
_entity.type
_entity.pdbx_description
1 polymer ?
#
loop_
_entity_poly.entity_id
_entity_poly.type
_entity_poly.pdbx_seq_one_letter_code
_entity_poly.pdbx_strand_id
1 'polypeptide(L)'
;MHENDMLETIALVPVGLALWALGKRQAKQQELISRLQTTIGKQREELDRLLQTESATGSARLVTYSILVALGVYGSFLLTKCVSLTSLHRGCDLPPTEYTPTTARHEGEECVVCMLHRRDTLFDPCRHLCVCWLCSRNMQSCPVCRRDILRRQFAFIS
;
A
#
# COMPACT_ATOMS: atom_id res chain seq x y z
N MET A 1 -15.83 95.42 12.16
CA MET A 1 -15.14 94.13 11.91
C MET A 1 -14.77 93.41 13.20
N HIS A 2 -14.32 94.12 14.25
CA HIS A 2 -13.91 93.50 15.52
C HIS A 2 -15.03 92.82 16.35
N GLU A 3 -16.29 93.29 16.28
CA GLU A 3 -17.42 92.65 16.98
C GLU A 3 -17.72 91.24 16.45
N ASN A 4 -17.52 91.02 15.15
CA ASN A 4 -17.68 89.69 14.57
C ASN A 4 -16.62 88.72 15.12
N ASP A 5 -15.36 89.15 15.26
CA ASP A 5 -14.28 88.29 15.81
C ASP A 5 -14.57 87.86 17.26
N MET A 6 -15.17 88.74 18.07
CA MET A 6 -15.55 88.41 19.45
C MET A 6 -16.72 87.43 19.50
N LEU A 7 -17.76 87.63 18.67
CA LEU A 7 -18.86 86.68 18.56
C LEU A 7 -18.39 85.31 18.07
N GLU A 8 -17.47 85.28 17.10
CA GLU A 8 -16.81 84.07 16.63
C GLU A 8 -16.05 83.38 17.76
N THR A 9 -15.29 84.13 18.56
CA THR A 9 -14.58 83.58 19.73
C THR A 9 -15.55 82.96 20.74
N ILE A 10 -16.65 83.64 21.06
CA ILE A 10 -17.69 83.12 21.97
C ILE A 10 -18.33 81.85 21.39
N ALA A 11 -18.57 81.80 20.08
CA ALA A 11 -19.14 80.63 19.40
C ALA A 11 -18.17 79.44 19.30
N LEU A 12 -16.85 79.67 19.28
CA LEU A 12 -15.83 78.62 19.24
C LEU A 12 -15.64 77.91 20.59
N VAL A 13 -15.88 78.59 21.72
CA VAL A 13 -15.78 77.99 23.07
C VAL A 13 -16.65 76.72 23.21
N PRO A 14 -17.97 76.73 22.93
CA PRO A 14 -18.80 75.54 23.03
C PRO A 14 -18.41 74.45 22.02
N VAL A 15 -17.97 74.85 20.81
CA VAL A 15 -17.45 73.91 19.79
C VAL A 15 -16.21 73.18 20.30
N GLY A 16 -15.27 73.90 20.92
CA GLY A 16 -14.06 73.32 21.51
C GLY A 16 -14.37 72.32 22.63
N LEU A 17 -15.32 72.65 23.53
CA LEU A 17 -15.77 71.74 24.58
C LEU A 17 -16.42 70.47 24.02
N ALA A 18 -17.24 70.61 22.96
CA ALA A 18 -17.88 69.49 22.28
C ALA A 18 -16.85 68.55 21.60
N LEU A 19 -15.85 69.12 20.91
CA LEU A 19 -14.75 68.36 20.31
C LEU A 19 -13.92 67.62 21.36
N TRP A 20 -13.62 68.26 22.50
CA TRP A 20 -12.93 67.62 23.62
C TRP A 20 -13.71 66.43 24.21
N ALA A 21 -15.03 66.60 24.39
CA ALA A 21 -15.90 65.52 24.85
C ALA A 21 -15.97 64.34 23.85
N LEU A 22 -15.97 64.61 22.55
CA LEU A 22 -15.90 63.59 21.50
C LEU A 22 -14.56 62.83 21.51
N GLY A 23 -13.44 63.54 21.66
CA GLY A 23 -12.11 62.94 21.79
C GLY A 23 -12.00 61.98 22.98
N LYS A 24 -12.57 62.36 24.13
CA LYS A 24 -12.65 61.45 25.30
C LYS A 24 -13.47 60.19 25.02
N ARG A 25 -14.59 60.30 24.29
CA ARG A 25 -15.40 59.14 23.89
C ARG A 25 -14.64 58.24 22.91
N GLN A 26 -13.94 58.83 21.94
CA GLN A 26 -13.12 58.07 20.99
C GLN A 26 -11.98 57.31 21.67
N ALA A 27 -11.27 57.93 22.62
CA ALA A 27 -10.23 57.25 23.38
C ALA A 27 -10.76 56.01 24.13
N LYS A 28 -11.94 56.11 24.76
CA LYS A 28 -12.60 54.98 25.43
C LYS A 28 -13.03 53.88 24.45
N GLN A 29 -13.50 54.26 23.26
CA GLN A 29 -13.82 53.31 22.19
C GLN A 29 -12.57 52.60 21.66
N GLN A 30 -11.46 53.31 21.46
CA GLN A 30 -10.18 52.73 21.03
C GLN A 30 -9.64 51.72 22.04
N GLU A 31 -9.77 52.01 23.34
CA GLU A 31 -9.40 51.07 24.40
C GLU A 31 -10.28 49.80 24.38
N LEU A 32 -11.57 49.93 24.10
CA LEU A 32 -12.45 48.77 23.94
C LEU A 32 -12.04 47.93 22.72
N ILE A 33 -11.78 48.58 21.58
CA ILE A 33 -11.34 47.90 20.35
C ILE A 33 -10.03 47.13 20.61
N SER A 34 -9.06 47.73 21.30
CA SER A 34 -7.79 47.07 21.62
C SER A 34 -7.97 45.88 22.58
N ARG A 35 -8.87 45.99 23.57
CA ARG A 35 -9.26 44.87 24.44
C ARG A 35 -9.90 43.73 23.65
N LEU A 36 -10.76 44.02 22.67
CA LEU A 36 -11.34 42.98 21.81
C LEU A 36 -10.26 42.32 20.94
N GLN A 37 -9.38 43.10 20.32
CA GLN A 37 -8.30 42.56 19.48
C GLN A 37 -7.39 41.60 20.24
N THR A 38 -7.03 41.93 21.49
CA THR A 38 -6.24 41.02 22.34
C THR A 38 -7.01 39.75 22.72
N THR A 39 -8.33 39.86 22.94
CA THR A 39 -9.21 38.71 23.21
C THR A 39 -9.30 37.78 21.99
N ILE A 40 -9.48 38.35 20.80
CA ILE A 40 -9.47 37.61 19.53
C ILE A 40 -8.11 36.92 19.31
N GLY A 41 -7.01 37.61 19.62
CA GLY A 41 -5.66 37.04 19.57
C GLY A 41 -5.49 35.83 20.49
N LYS A 42 -5.92 35.94 21.75
CA LYS A 42 -5.88 34.84 22.72
C LYS A 42 -6.70 33.63 22.27
N GLN A 43 -7.91 33.87 21.77
CA GLN A 43 -8.78 32.81 21.27
C GLN A 43 -8.17 32.10 20.06
N ARG A 44 -7.49 32.83 19.16
CA ARG A 44 -6.75 32.23 18.05
C ARG A 44 -5.60 31.36 18.54
N GLU A 45 -4.81 31.84 19.50
CA GLU A 45 -3.70 31.07 20.09
C GLU A 45 -4.20 29.79 20.81
N GLU A 46 -5.31 29.90 21.56
CA GLU A 46 -5.97 28.75 22.18
C GLU A 46 -6.45 27.74 21.13
N LEU A 47 -7.07 28.22 20.04
CA LEU A 47 -7.51 27.37 18.96
C LEU A 47 -6.35 26.70 18.24
N ASP A 48 -5.26 27.43 17.95
CA ASP A 48 -4.06 26.89 17.32
C ASP A 48 -3.41 25.83 18.22
N ARG A 49 -3.39 26.05 19.54
CA ARG A 49 -2.92 25.06 20.51
C ARG A 49 -3.78 23.80 20.51
N LEU A 50 -5.10 23.93 20.46
CA LEU A 50 -6.01 22.77 20.35
C LEU A 50 -5.80 22.01 19.04
N LEU A 51 -5.73 22.72 17.91
CA LEU A 51 -5.45 22.12 16.60
C LEU A 51 -4.09 21.42 16.56
N GLN A 52 -3.06 21.95 17.20
CA GLN A 52 -1.77 21.27 17.33
C GLN A 52 -1.88 19.97 18.15
N THR A 53 -2.65 19.97 19.24
CA THR A 53 -2.86 18.75 20.04
C THR A 53 -3.70 17.69 19.29
N GLU A 54 -4.72 18.12 18.55
CA GLU A 54 -5.56 17.24 17.73
C GLU A 54 -4.78 16.69 16.54
N SER A 55 -4.05 17.54 15.83
CA SER A 55 -3.26 17.13 14.67
C SER A 55 -2.10 16.22 15.05
N ALA A 56 -1.38 16.46 16.15
CA ALA A 56 -0.34 15.54 16.61
C ALA A 56 -0.91 14.14 16.91
N THR A 57 -2.08 14.09 17.55
CA THR A 57 -2.75 12.81 17.88
C THR A 57 -3.33 12.14 16.64
N GLY A 58 -4.02 12.90 15.79
CA GLY A 58 -4.67 12.42 14.57
C GLY A 58 -3.68 12.01 13.50
N SER A 59 -2.63 12.81 13.27
CA SER A 59 -1.56 12.51 12.32
C SER A 59 -0.76 11.29 12.77
N ALA A 60 -0.37 11.19 14.05
CA ALA A 60 0.31 10.01 14.57
C ALA A 60 -0.54 8.76 14.37
N ARG A 61 -1.83 8.79 14.74
CA ARG A 61 -2.76 7.68 14.50
C ARG A 61 -2.83 7.32 13.02
N LEU A 62 -3.06 8.29 12.14
CA LEU A 62 -3.16 8.07 10.70
C LEU A 62 -1.89 7.44 10.11
N VAL A 63 -0.72 7.94 10.51
CA VAL A 63 0.58 7.40 10.08
C VAL A 63 0.77 5.98 10.60
N THR A 64 0.48 5.70 11.87
CA THR A 64 0.56 4.35 12.43
C THR A 64 -0.37 3.38 11.69
N TYR A 65 -1.62 3.75 11.46
CA TYR A 65 -2.56 2.92 10.68
C TYR A 65 -2.06 2.68 9.26
N SER A 66 -1.54 3.71 8.59
CA SER A 66 -1.01 3.59 7.23
C SER A 66 0.15 2.61 7.14
N ILE A 67 1.08 2.66 8.10
CA ILE A 67 2.22 1.74 8.18
C ILE A 67 1.76 0.30 8.43
N LEU A 68 0.85 0.09 9.38
CA LEU A 68 0.33 -1.25 9.70
C LEU A 68 -0.38 -1.89 8.51
N VAL A 69 -1.22 -1.13 7.79
CA VAL A 69 -1.89 -1.60 6.58
C VAL A 69 -0.88 -1.95 5.49
N ALA A 70 0.11 -1.10 5.25
CA ALA A 70 1.14 -1.35 4.24
C ALA A 70 1.94 -2.64 4.54
N LEU A 71 2.35 -2.82 5.80
CA LEU A 71 3.06 -4.03 6.25
C LEU A 71 2.19 -5.28 6.13
N GLY A 72 0.91 -5.20 6.53
CA GLY A 72 -0.04 -6.30 6.42
C GLY A 72 -0.30 -6.73 4.98
N VAL A 73 -0.48 -5.77 4.06
CA VAL A 73 -0.65 -6.03 2.63
C VAL A 73 0.61 -6.65 2.03
N TYR A 74 1.78 -6.10 2.35
CA TYR A 74 3.06 -6.63 1.86
C TYR A 74 3.31 -8.06 2.37
N GLY A 75 3.07 -8.30 3.67
CA GLY A 75 3.15 -9.63 4.27
C GLY A 75 2.19 -10.63 3.61
N SER A 76 0.94 -10.23 3.37
CA SER A 76 -0.05 -11.06 2.69
C SER A 76 0.37 -11.41 1.26
N PHE A 77 0.93 -10.46 0.53
CA PHE A 77 1.43 -10.67 -0.83
C PHE A 77 2.63 -11.62 -0.85
N LEU A 78 3.59 -11.44 0.06
CA LEU A 78 4.74 -12.33 0.20
C LEU A 78 4.33 -13.75 0.58
N LEU A 79 3.40 -13.90 1.52
CA LEU A 79 2.86 -15.21 1.90
C LEU A 79 2.15 -15.87 0.73
N THR A 80 1.34 -15.13 -0.02
CA THR A 80 0.67 -15.66 -1.21
C THR A 80 1.67 -16.16 -2.26
N LYS A 81 2.75 -15.41 -2.50
CA LYS A 81 3.82 -15.83 -3.40
C LYS A 81 4.55 -17.08 -2.89
N CYS A 82 4.88 -17.15 -1.61
CA CYS A 82 5.53 -18.31 -0.99
C CYS A 82 4.65 -19.58 -1.05
N VAL A 83 3.36 -19.45 -0.71
CA VAL A 83 2.39 -20.55 -0.78
C VAL A 83 2.13 -20.98 -2.23
N SER A 84 2.07 -20.05 -3.18
CA SER A 84 1.93 -20.38 -4.60
C SER A 84 3.16 -21.12 -5.14
N LEU A 85 4.37 -20.71 -4.72
CA LEU A 85 5.61 -21.35 -5.14
C LEU A 85 5.75 -22.77 -4.58
N THR A 86 5.34 -22.99 -3.32
CA THR A 86 5.29 -24.33 -2.70
C THR A 86 4.17 -25.18 -3.28
N SER A 87 3.02 -24.58 -3.63
CA SER A 87 1.90 -25.29 -4.27
C SER A 87 2.25 -25.78 -5.68
N LEU A 88 3.06 -25.05 -6.45
CA LEU A 88 3.47 -25.50 -7.79
C LEU A 88 4.25 -26.82 -7.73
N HIS A 89 4.99 -27.07 -6.65
CA HIS A 89 5.74 -28.31 -6.45
C HIS A 89 4.91 -29.49 -5.93
N ARG A 90 3.68 -29.25 -5.44
CA ARG A 90 2.82 -30.33 -4.89
C ARG A 90 2.15 -31.18 -5.98
N GLY A 91 2.08 -30.70 -7.22
CA GLY A 91 1.36 -31.36 -8.32
C GLY A 91 2.22 -32.20 -9.28
N CYS A 92 3.48 -32.50 -8.95
CA CYS A 92 4.22 -33.52 -9.70
C CYS A 92 3.78 -34.87 -9.15
N ASP A 93 3.04 -35.66 -9.91
CA ASP A 93 2.68 -37.03 -9.55
C ASP A 93 3.98 -37.82 -9.30
N LEU A 94 4.41 -37.90 -8.04
CA LEU A 94 5.60 -38.64 -7.64
C LEU A 94 5.36 -40.13 -7.95
N PRO A 95 6.42 -40.87 -8.32
CA PRO A 95 6.30 -42.31 -8.44
C PRO A 95 6.03 -42.88 -7.03
N PRO A 96 5.57 -44.14 -6.92
CA PRO A 96 5.50 -44.83 -5.63
C PRO A 96 6.80 -44.64 -4.84
N THR A 97 6.70 -44.53 -3.51
CA THR A 97 7.86 -44.32 -2.62
C THR A 97 8.97 -45.34 -2.84
N GLU A 98 8.61 -46.54 -3.31
CA GLU A 98 9.52 -47.61 -3.67
C GLU A 98 9.47 -47.89 -5.18
N TYR A 99 9.84 -46.90 -5.97
CA TYR A 99 9.93 -47.04 -7.42
C TYR A 99 11.16 -47.85 -7.81
N THR A 100 10.91 -49.06 -8.31
CA THR A 100 11.90 -49.86 -9.04
C THR A 100 11.61 -49.80 -10.54
N PRO A 101 12.56 -49.36 -11.38
CA PRO A 101 12.35 -49.28 -12.81
C PRO A 101 12.11 -50.69 -13.37
N THR A 102 10.98 -50.90 -14.02
CA THR A 102 10.62 -52.20 -14.60
C THR A 102 11.26 -52.36 -15.97
N THR A 103 11.90 -53.49 -16.26
CA THR A 103 12.46 -53.78 -17.58
C THR A 103 11.35 -53.97 -18.61
N ALA A 104 11.56 -53.42 -19.81
CA ALA A 104 10.60 -53.58 -20.91
C ALA A 104 10.60 -55.03 -21.40
N ARG A 105 9.41 -55.58 -21.69
CA ARG A 105 9.25 -56.94 -22.25
C ARG A 105 9.27 -56.97 -23.78
N HIS A 106 8.92 -55.85 -24.40
CA HIS A 106 8.80 -55.69 -25.84
C HIS A 106 9.38 -54.35 -26.28
N GLU A 107 10.02 -54.31 -27.45
CA GLU A 107 10.63 -53.11 -28.07
C GLU A 107 9.64 -51.94 -28.19
N GLY A 108 8.35 -52.25 -28.39
CA GLY A 108 7.30 -51.24 -28.47
C GLY A 108 7.01 -50.48 -27.17
N GLU A 109 7.51 -50.92 -26.01
CA GLU A 109 7.22 -50.35 -24.68
C GLU A 109 8.42 -49.71 -23.99
N GLU A 110 9.60 -49.79 -24.61
CA GLU A 110 10.84 -49.35 -23.98
C GLU A 110 11.02 -47.82 -24.04
N CYS A 111 11.77 -47.30 -23.07
CA CYS A 111 12.19 -45.93 -23.00
C CYS A 111 13.15 -45.62 -24.14
N VAL A 112 12.82 -44.61 -24.96
CA VAL A 112 13.63 -44.22 -26.14
C VAL A 112 15.05 -43.72 -25.81
N VAL A 113 15.37 -43.52 -24.53
CA VAL A 113 16.67 -43.02 -24.07
C VAL A 113 17.56 -44.14 -23.57
N CYS A 114 17.03 -45.06 -22.75
CA CYS A 114 17.83 -46.17 -22.20
C CYS A 114 17.61 -47.51 -22.91
N MET A 115 16.55 -47.65 -23.71
CA MET A 115 16.17 -48.89 -24.40
C MET A 115 16.22 -50.13 -23.49
N LEU A 116 15.82 -49.95 -22.22
CA LEU A 116 15.95 -50.96 -21.16
C LEU A 116 14.70 -51.01 -20.29
N HIS A 117 14.26 -49.86 -19.80
CA HIS A 117 13.13 -49.77 -18.89
C HIS A 117 11.85 -49.41 -19.65
N ARG A 118 10.71 -49.85 -19.14
CA ARG A 118 9.37 -49.51 -19.66
C ARG A 118 9.11 -48.01 -19.53
N ARG A 119 8.37 -47.44 -20.48
CA ARG A 119 7.89 -46.05 -20.41
C ARG A 119 6.81 -45.92 -19.34
N ASP A 120 7.01 -45.00 -18.42
CA ASP A 120 6.12 -44.78 -17.26
C ASP A 120 5.95 -43.29 -16.96
N THR A 121 6.44 -42.39 -17.83
CA THR A 121 6.40 -40.95 -17.60
C THR A 121 5.76 -40.22 -18.77
N LEU A 122 4.68 -39.50 -18.47
CA LEU A 122 3.94 -38.66 -19.40
C LEU A 122 4.31 -37.19 -19.19
N PHE A 123 4.59 -36.48 -20.29
CA PHE A 123 4.95 -35.05 -20.24
C PHE A 123 3.75 -34.14 -20.49
N ASP A 124 3.59 -33.07 -19.71
CA ASP A 124 2.62 -32.00 -19.98
C ASP A 124 3.34 -30.77 -20.57
N PRO A 125 2.82 -30.12 -21.63
CA PRO A 125 1.49 -30.27 -22.23
C PRO A 125 1.42 -31.18 -23.47
N CYS A 126 2.54 -31.77 -23.89
CA CYS A 126 2.57 -32.53 -25.16
C CYS A 126 1.95 -33.93 -25.06
N ARG A 127 1.78 -34.45 -23.83
CA ARG A 127 1.22 -35.76 -23.47
C ARG A 127 1.91 -36.97 -24.10
N HIS A 128 3.17 -36.82 -24.49
CA HIS A 128 3.95 -37.96 -24.98
C HIS A 128 4.44 -38.82 -23.83
N LEU A 129 4.26 -40.13 -23.97
CA LEU A 129 4.73 -41.17 -23.07
C LEU A 129 5.84 -41.95 -23.79
N CYS A 130 7.08 -41.48 -23.66
CA CYS A 130 8.23 -41.97 -24.44
C CYS A 130 9.44 -42.38 -23.59
N VAL A 131 9.48 -42.06 -22.30
CA VAL A 131 10.63 -42.35 -21.41
C VAL A 131 10.21 -42.96 -20.08
N CYS A 132 11.18 -43.59 -19.39
CA CYS A 132 11.03 -44.00 -18.00
C CYS A 132 11.31 -42.84 -17.02
N TRP A 133 10.91 -43.00 -15.76
CA TRP A 133 10.95 -41.96 -14.73
C TRP A 133 12.36 -41.49 -14.46
N LEU A 134 13.33 -42.41 -14.46
CA LEU A 134 14.75 -42.10 -14.27
C LEU A 134 15.28 -41.20 -15.39
N CYS A 135 15.03 -41.56 -16.65
CA CYS A 135 15.47 -40.76 -17.80
C CYS A 135 14.75 -39.42 -17.86
N SER A 136 13.48 -39.38 -17.43
CA SER A 136 12.67 -38.16 -17.44
C SER A 136 13.26 -37.03 -16.59
N ARG A 137 13.98 -37.34 -15.51
CA ARG A 137 14.51 -36.32 -14.58
C ARG A 137 15.63 -35.46 -15.19
N ASN A 138 16.32 -35.98 -16.19
CA ASN A 138 17.54 -35.36 -16.74
C ASN A 138 17.29 -34.56 -18.02
N MET A 139 16.03 -34.29 -18.37
CA MET A 139 15.66 -33.70 -19.67
C MET A 139 14.60 -32.61 -19.50
N GLN A 140 14.78 -31.46 -20.14
CA GLN A 140 13.83 -30.33 -20.04
C GLN A 140 12.83 -30.25 -21.19
N SER A 141 13.07 -30.99 -22.27
CA SER A 141 12.23 -31.00 -23.47
C SER A 141 11.89 -32.43 -23.91
N CYS A 142 10.72 -32.59 -24.53
CA CYS A 142 10.23 -33.88 -24.99
C CYS A 142 11.05 -34.39 -26.21
N PRO A 143 11.53 -35.65 -26.25
CA PRO A 143 12.30 -36.18 -27.38
C PRO A 143 11.49 -36.30 -28.66
N VAL A 144 10.17 -36.48 -28.52
CA VAL A 144 9.25 -36.70 -29.65
C VAL A 144 8.87 -35.39 -30.32
N CYS A 145 8.51 -34.36 -29.55
CA CYS A 145 7.98 -33.10 -30.08
C CYS A 145 8.82 -31.85 -29.77
N ARG A 146 9.92 -32.00 -29.02
CA ARG A 146 10.84 -30.93 -28.60
C ARG A 146 10.21 -29.80 -27.77
N ARG A 147 8.96 -29.94 -27.35
CA ARG A 147 8.27 -28.99 -26.46
C ARG A 147 8.84 -29.08 -25.04
N ASP A 148 8.93 -27.93 -24.36
CA ASP A 148 9.34 -27.85 -22.96
C ASP A 148 8.40 -28.62 -22.04
N ILE A 149 8.99 -29.26 -21.04
CA ILE A 149 8.28 -30.10 -20.09
C ILE A 149 7.93 -29.26 -18.88
N LEU A 150 6.64 -28.95 -18.72
CA LEU A 150 6.13 -28.16 -17.59
C LEU A 150 5.84 -29.04 -16.37
N ARG A 151 5.32 -30.24 -16.60
CA ARG A 151 5.03 -31.23 -15.55
C ARG A 151 5.33 -32.65 -16.05
N ARG A 152 5.70 -33.53 -15.10
CA ARG A 152 5.92 -34.96 -15.31
C ARG A 152 4.90 -35.72 -14.50
N GLN A 153 4.20 -36.65 -15.15
CA GLN A 153 3.21 -37.48 -14.51
C GLN A 153 3.65 -38.93 -14.58
N PHE A 154 3.67 -39.60 -13.44
CA PHE A 154 3.91 -41.03 -13.40
C PHE A 154 2.67 -41.78 -13.90
N ALA A 155 2.82 -42.56 -14.95
CA ALA A 155 1.74 -43.27 -15.63
C ALA A 155 1.96 -44.80 -15.50
N PHE A 156 0.94 -45.49 -14.99
CA PHE A 156 0.91 -46.95 -15.03
C PHE A 156 0.23 -47.39 -16.33
N ILE A 157 1.02 -47.96 -17.23
CA ILE A 157 0.49 -48.69 -18.38
C ILE A 157 0.34 -50.14 -17.91
N SER A 158 -0.89 -50.65 -17.82
CA SER A 158 -1.13 -52.08 -17.56
C SER A 158 -0.74 -52.88 -18.80
#